data_AF-A0AA51MB85-F1
#
_entry.id   AF-A0AA51MB85-F1
#
_cell.length_a   1.000
_cell.length_b   1.000
_cell.length_c   1.000
_cell.angle_alpha   90.00
_cell.angle_beta   90.00
_cell.angle_gamma   90.00
#
_symmetry.space_group_name_H-M   'P 1'
#
loop_
_entity.id
_entity.type
_entity.pdbx_description
1 polymer ?
#
loop_
_entity_poly.entity_id
_entity_poly.type
_entity_poly.pdbx_seq_one_letter_code
_entity_poly.pdbx_strand_id
1 'polypeptide(L)' 'MNVPTNVPVAIARQLLAETDDLDYAECTPLDLCRLIGRFEVVVASLITAIEDGDEG' A
#
# COMPACT_ATOMS: atom_id res chain seq x y z
N MET A 1 1.37 21.14 0.37
CA MET A 1 0.20 20.48 0.99
C MET A 1 0.77 19.52 2.03
N ASN A 2 0.44 19.62 3.32
CA ASN A 2 0.91 18.63 4.30
C ASN A 2 0.16 17.32 4.07
N VAL A 3 0.78 16.34 3.42
CA VAL A 3 0.24 14.98 3.39
C VAL A 3 0.39 14.43 4.80
N PRO A 4 -0.70 14.09 5.51
CA PRO A 4 -0.58 13.47 6.81
C PRO A 4 0.08 12.11 6.61
N THR A 5 1.33 11.99 7.04
CA THR A 5 2.21 10.80 6.97
C THR A 5 1.56 9.54 7.56
N ASN A 6 0.50 9.72 8.35
CA ASN A 6 -0.27 8.67 9.01
C ASN A 6 -1.14 7.87 8.02
N VAL A 7 -1.57 8.47 6.89
CA VAL A 7 -2.53 7.85 5.96
C VAL A 7 -1.87 6.73 5.14
N PRO A 8 -0.73 6.94 4.45
CA PRO A 8 -0.11 5.86 3.69
C PRO A 8 0.34 4.68 4.56
N VAL A 9 0.77 4.95 5.80
CA VAL A 9 1.15 3.92 6.78
C VAL A 9 -0.05 3.09 7.23
N ALA A 10 -1.21 3.72 7.49
CA ALA A 10 -2.42 2.99 7.86
C ALA A 10 -2.91 2.07 6.73
N ILE A 11 -2.85 2.55 5.48
CA ILE A 11 -3.23 1.77 4.30
C ILE A 11 -2.25 0.59 4.10
N ALA A 12 -0.94 0.82 4.25
CA ALA A 12 0.06 -0.25 4.14
C ALA A 12 -0.17 -1.36 5.18
N ARG A 13 -0.51 -1.00 6.43
CA ARG A 13 -0.84 -1.98 7.49
C ARG A 13 -2.09 -2.80 7.16
N GLN A 14 -3.12 -2.17 6.60
CA GLN A 14 -4.32 -2.87 6.17
C GLN A 14 -4.03 -3.85 5.03
N LEU A 15 -3.25 -3.43 4.03
CA LEU A 15 -2.86 -4.31 2.92
C LEU A 15 -2.07 -5.53 3.40
N LEU A 16 -1.18 -5.36 4.37
CA LEU A 16 -0.45 -6.47 4.98
C LEU A 16 -1.37 -7.48 5.65
N ALA A 17 -2.36 -7.01 6.43
CA ALA A 17 -3.34 -7.89 7.05
C ALA A 17 -4.19 -8.66 6.01
N GLU A 18 -4.59 -7.99 4.92
CA GLU A 18 -5.33 -8.62 3.83
C GLU A 18 -4.49 -9.68 3.06
N THR A 19 -3.16 -9.53 3.01
CA THR A 19 -2.26 -10.59 2.52
C THR A 19 -2.13 -11.76 3.50
N ASP A 20 -2.09 -11.50 4.81
CA ASP A 20 -1.96 -12.56 5.82
C ASP A 20 -3.23 -13.43 5.90
N ASP A 21 -4.40 -12.83 5.65
CA ASP A 21 -5.69 -13.53 5.59
C ASP A 21 -5.97 -14.18 4.21
N LEU A 22 -5.04 -14.06 3.26
CA LEU A 22 -5.23 -14.56 1.90
C LEU A 22 -5.09 -16.08 1.85
N ASP A 23 -6.19 -16.79 1.61
CA ASP A 23 -6.11 -18.22 1.30
C ASP A 23 -5.57 -18.43 -0.12
N TYR A 24 -4.29 -18.74 -0.23
CA TYR A 24 -3.62 -19.00 -1.50
C TYR A 24 -4.21 -20.17 -2.29
N ALA A 25 -4.96 -21.08 -1.65
CA ALA A 25 -5.63 -22.17 -2.36
C ALA A 25 -6.91 -21.71 -3.09
N GLU A 26 -7.57 -20.65 -2.61
CA GLU A 26 -8.79 -20.10 -3.17
C GLU A 26 -8.55 -18.80 -3.96
N CYS A 27 -7.34 -18.25 -3.89
CA CYS A 27 -6.97 -17.01 -4.53
C CYS A 27 -6.87 -17.15 -6.06
N THR A 28 -7.62 -16.31 -6.79
CA THR A 28 -7.52 -16.28 -8.26
C THR A 28 -6.34 -15.39 -8.72
N PRO A 29 -5.80 -15.61 -9.93
CA PRO A 29 -4.80 -14.70 -10.50
C PRO A 29 -5.26 -13.23 -10.56
N LEU A 30 -6.57 -12.98 -10.72
CA LEU A 30 -7.12 -11.62 -10.73
C LEU A 30 -7.04 -10.97 -9.34
N ASP A 31 -7.25 -11.73 -8.28
CA ASP A 31 -7.18 -11.23 -6.91
C ASP A 31 -5.74 -10.88 -6.52
N LEU A 32 -4.78 -11.71 -6.94
CA LEU A 32 -3.35 -11.39 -6.85
C LEU A 32 -3.00 -10.10 -7.59
N CYS A 33 -3.44 -9.94 -8.84
CA CYS A 33 -3.19 -8.73 -9.62
C CYS A 33 -3.78 -7.48 -8.95
N ARG A 34 -4.99 -7.58 -8.38
CA ARG A 34 -5.61 -6.48 -7.63
C ARG A 34 -4.82 -6.13 -6.37
N LEU A 35 -4.36 -7.14 -5.62
CA LEU A 35 -3.55 -6.95 -4.42
C LEU A 35 -2.24 -6.24 -4.75
N ILE A 36 -1.53 -6.70 -5.79
CA ILE A 36 -0.27 -6.10 -6.27
C ILE A 36 -0.49 -4.66 -6.71
N GLY A 37 -1.53 -4.39 -7.52
CA GLY A 37 -1.82 -3.03 -7.98
C GLY A 37 -2.09 -2.05 -6.84
N ARG A 38 -2.76 -2.49 -5.76
CA ARG A 38 -2.95 -1.64 -4.56
C ARG A 38 -1.64 -1.39 -3.82
N PHE A 39 -0.74 -2.37 -3.75
CA PHE A 39 0.58 -2.19 -3.16
C PHE A 39 1.40 -1.16 -3.92
N GLU A 40 1.42 -1.21 -5.25
CA GLU A 40 2.15 -0.24 -6.09
C GLU A 40 1.70 1.20 -5.83
N VAL A 41 0.39 1.43 -5.73
CA VAL A 41 -0.18 2.76 -5.45
C VAL A 41 0.25 3.29 -4.08
N VAL A 42 0.23 2.44 -3.05
CA VAL A 42 0.62 2.84 -1.69
C VAL A 42 2.11 3.12 -1.60
N VAL A 43 2.95 2.29 -2.23
CA VAL A 43 4.41 2.51 -2.27
C VAL A 43 4.75 3.80 -2.99
N ALA A 44 4.15 4.06 -4.16
CA ALA A 44 4.35 5.31 -4.89
C ALA A 44 3.95 6.52 -4.03
N SER A 45 2.81 6.45 -3.35
CA SER A 45 2.37 7.52 -2.44
C SER A 45 3.30 7.73 -1.25
N LEU A 46 3.89 6.66 -0.71
CA LEU A 46 4.86 6.74 0.39
C LEU A 46 6.16 7.41 -0.05
N ILE A 47 6.68 7.05 -1.23
CA ILE A 47 7.90 7.64 -1.80
C ILE A 47 7.71 9.14 -1.98
N THR A 48 6.63 9.56 -2.64
CA THR A 48 6.34 10.99 -2.85
C THR A 48 6.20 11.74 -1.52
N ALA A 49 5.54 11.16 -0.51
CA ALA A 49 5.40 11.79 0.80
C ALA A 49 6.73 11.94 1.55
N ILE A 50 7.70 11.06 1.31
CA ILE A 50 9.06 11.15 1.86
C ILE A 50 9.87 12.21 1.10
N GLU A 51 9.84 12.17 -0.23
CA GLU A 51 10.55 13.13 -1.09
C GLU A 51 10.08 14.57 -0.82
N ASP A 52 8.78 14.80 -0.70
CA ASP A 52 8.20 16.11 -0.33
C ASP A 52 8.61 16.57 1.08
N GLY A 53 9.00 15.64 1.96
CA GLY A 53 9.42 15.92 3.34
C GLY A 53 10.92 16.23 3.48
N ASP A 54 11.73 15.91 2.47
CA ASP A 54 13.20 16.05 2.48
C ASP A 54 13.67 17.39 1.85
N GLU A 55 12.76 18.16 1.22
CA GLU A 55 13.04 19.48 0.65
C GLU A 55 13.02 20.65 1.68
N GLY A 56 13.02 20.35 2.99
CA GLY A 56 12.87 21.33 4.09
C GLY A 56 14.13 21.61 4.91
#